data_AF-A0A965CC20-F1
#
_entry.id   AF-A0A965CC20-F1
#
_cell.length_a   1.000
_cell.length_b   1.000
_cell.length_c   1.000
_cell.angle_alpha   90.00
_cell.angle_beta   90.00
_cell.angle_gamma   90.00
#
_symmetry.space_group_name_H-M   'P 1'
#
loop_
_entity.id
_entity.type
_entity.pdbx_description
1 polymer ?
#
loop_
_entity_poly.entity_id
_entity_poly.type
_entity_poly.pdbx_seq_one_letter_code
_entity_poly.pdbx_strand_id
1 'polypeptide(L)'
;MALNIAKILVIGRLKAKALQNARGLRHYLISHGVIAYPTEAVFGLGCNPLSRRAVHRILRLKGRPQHKGLILVADEFSRLSRFVAKLDDQQLATMQASWGNKNKPHTWIVPASSNCPKWITGKHKTIAIRVSS
;
A
#
# COMPACT_ATOMS: atom_id res chain seq x y z
N MET A 1 -22.36 1.70 7.79
CA MET A 1 -22.36 1.53 6.32
C MET A 1 -21.02 0.94 5.91
N ALA A 2 -20.94 -0.37 5.69
CA ALA A 2 -19.68 -1.08 5.48
C ALA A 2 -19.04 -0.65 4.15
N LEU A 3 -17.99 0.17 4.20
CA LEU A 3 -17.18 0.41 3.01
C LEU A 3 -16.53 -0.91 2.62
N ASN A 4 -16.90 -1.37 1.43
CA ASN A 4 -16.30 -2.52 0.77
C ASN A 4 -14.87 -2.14 0.31
N ILE A 5 -13.95 -2.05 1.27
CA ILE A 5 -12.55 -1.70 1.05
C ILE A 5 -11.87 -2.93 0.45
N ALA A 6 -11.75 -2.95 -0.88
CA ALA A 6 -10.87 -3.91 -1.54
C ALA A 6 -9.43 -3.63 -1.10
N LYS A 7 -8.95 -4.35 -0.09
CA LYS A 7 -7.56 -4.33 0.36
C LYS A 7 -6.66 -4.70 -0.82
N ILE A 8 -5.84 -3.76 -1.24
CA ILE A 8 -4.77 -3.95 -2.23
C ILE A 8 -3.56 -3.34 -1.56
N LEU A 9 -2.48 -4.10 -1.47
CA LEU A 9 -1.29 -3.72 -0.74
C LEU A 9 -0.11 -3.70 -1.68
N VAL A 10 0.49 -2.54 -1.80
CA VAL A 10 1.82 -2.43 -2.36
C VAL A 10 2.87 -2.42 -1.24
N ILE A 11 3.74 -3.44 -1.19
CA ILE A 11 4.72 -3.66 -0.12
C ILE A 11 6.04 -2.97 -0.41
N GLY A 12 6.43 -2.05 0.48
CA GLY A 12 7.83 -1.88 0.88
C GLY A 12 8.16 -2.87 2.02
N ARG A 13 9.24 -3.64 1.86
CA ARG A 13 9.72 -4.80 2.68
C ARG A 13 8.82 -5.25 3.86
N LEU A 14 8.11 -6.38 3.70
CA LEU A 14 7.52 -7.12 4.83
C LEU A 14 8.62 -7.71 5.74
N LYS A 15 8.36 -7.77 7.06
CA LYS A 15 9.25 -8.41 8.03
C LYS A 15 9.52 -9.88 7.70
N ALA A 16 10.80 -10.22 7.79
CA ALA A 16 11.50 -11.26 7.02
C ALA A 16 11.39 -12.71 7.52
N LYS A 17 10.45 -13.09 8.39
CA LYS A 17 10.50 -14.43 9.00
C LYS A 17 9.97 -15.57 8.10
N ALA A 18 9.06 -15.27 7.16
CA ALA A 18 8.58 -16.24 6.16
C ALA A 18 9.36 -16.19 4.82
N LEU A 19 10.44 -15.40 4.75
CA LEU A 19 11.14 -15.05 3.51
C LEU A 19 12.54 -15.64 3.43
N GLN A 20 12.80 -16.81 4.02
CA GLN A 20 14.13 -17.42 3.97
C GLN A 20 14.63 -17.70 2.52
N ASN A 21 13.74 -17.62 1.51
CA ASN A 21 14.07 -17.57 0.07
C ASN A 21 13.91 -16.16 -0.57
N ALA A 22 14.33 -15.10 0.13
CA ALA A 22 14.08 -13.68 -0.23
C ALA A 22 14.60 -13.22 -1.61
N ARG A 23 15.62 -13.89 -2.19
CA ARG A 23 16.17 -13.50 -3.51
C ARG A 23 15.13 -13.69 -4.62
N GLY A 24 14.42 -14.82 -4.61
CA GLY A 24 13.39 -15.12 -5.61
C GLY A 24 12.22 -14.16 -5.55
N LEU A 25 11.74 -13.82 -4.34
CA LEU A 25 10.62 -12.91 -4.18
C LEU A 25 10.95 -11.48 -4.62
N ARG A 26 12.12 -10.96 -4.20
CA ARG A 26 12.56 -9.62 -4.61
C ARG A 26 12.71 -9.55 -6.13
N HIS A 27 13.37 -10.54 -6.72
CA HIS A 27 13.50 -10.63 -8.17
C HIS A 27 12.13 -10.66 -8.85
N TYR A 28 11.21 -11.51 -8.38
CA TYR A 28 9.86 -11.61 -8.90
C TYR A 28 9.09 -10.27 -8.84
N LEU A 29 9.15 -9.55 -7.73
CA LEU A 29 8.51 -8.23 -7.58
C LEU A 29 9.14 -7.14 -8.46
N ILE A 30 10.47 -7.18 -8.66
CA ILE A 30 11.19 -6.30 -9.60
C ILE A 30 10.76 -6.61 -11.03
N SER A 31 10.61 -7.90 -11.37
CA SER A 31 10.11 -8.41 -12.65
C SER A 31 8.58 -8.30 -12.81
N HIS A 32 7.95 -7.29 -12.18
CA HIS A 32 6.51 -6.98 -12.25
C HIS A 32 5.57 -8.08 -11.72
N GLY A 33 6.07 -8.95 -10.85
CA GLY A 33 5.31 -10.00 -10.21
C GLY A 33 4.21 -9.48 -9.28
N VAL A 34 3.18 -10.31 -9.10
CA VAL A 34 2.09 -10.10 -8.14
C VAL A 34 2.07 -11.27 -7.17
N ILE A 35 1.98 -10.95 -5.88
CA ILE A 35 2.00 -11.90 -4.77
C ILE A 35 0.67 -11.85 -4.02
N ALA A 36 0.27 -12.97 -3.43
CA ALA A 36 -0.74 -13.00 -2.39
C ALA A 36 -0.04 -13.06 -1.03
N TYR A 37 -0.58 -12.40 -0.02
CA TYR A 37 -0.04 -12.44 1.33
C TYR A 37 -1.18 -12.31 2.36
N PRO A 38 -1.05 -12.93 3.55
CA PRO A 38 -2.10 -12.90 4.57
C PRO A 38 -2.20 -11.50 5.21
N THR A 39 -3.43 -11.08 5.54
CA THR A 39 -3.71 -9.94 6.44
C THR A 39 -4.54 -10.42 7.63
N GLU A 40 -4.89 -9.50 8.53
CA GLU A 40 -5.68 -9.79 9.74
C GLU A 40 -7.03 -10.50 9.47
N ALA A 41 -7.64 -10.30 8.30
CA ALA A 41 -8.98 -10.81 8.02
C ALA A 41 -9.14 -11.48 6.64
N VAL A 42 -8.27 -11.15 5.68
CA VAL A 42 -8.37 -11.65 4.29
C VAL A 42 -6.98 -11.74 3.65
N PHE A 43 -6.84 -12.45 2.55
CA PHE A 43 -5.63 -12.33 1.73
C PHE A 43 -5.63 -11.02 0.94
N GLY A 44 -4.47 -10.37 0.85
CA GLY A 44 -4.23 -9.23 -0.03
C GLY A 44 -3.40 -9.62 -1.24
N LEU A 45 -3.52 -8.84 -2.32
CA LEU A 45 -2.62 -8.92 -3.48
C LEU A 45 -1.66 -7.74 -3.46
N GLY A 46 -0.40 -7.99 -3.80
CA GLY A 46 0.64 -6.97 -3.80
C GLY A 46 1.70 -7.07 -4.88
N CYS A 47 2.32 -5.93 -5.15
CA CYS A 47 3.36 -5.74 -6.16
C CYS A 47 4.20 -4.49 -5.88
N ASN A 48 5.18 -4.18 -6.74
CA ASN A 48 5.90 -2.90 -6.74
C ASN A 48 4.97 -1.73 -7.17
N PRO A 49 4.88 -0.61 -6.41
CA PRO A 49 3.89 0.44 -6.69
C PRO A 49 4.20 1.22 -7.96
N LEU A 50 5.48 1.32 -8.27
CA LEU A 50 6.00 2.05 -9.41
C LEU A 50 5.84 1.24 -10.70
N SER A 51 5.51 -0.04 -10.59
CA SER A 51 5.20 -0.91 -11.72
C SER A 51 3.75 -0.75 -12.14
N ARG A 52 3.49 0.14 -13.11
CA ARG A 52 2.15 0.27 -13.73
C ARG A 52 1.62 -1.09 -14.22
N ARG A 53 2.49 -1.91 -14.82
CA ARG A 53 2.15 -3.26 -15.32
C ARG A 53 1.65 -4.18 -14.21
N ALA A 54 2.34 -4.23 -13.07
CA ALA A 54 1.95 -5.10 -11.96
C ALA A 54 0.68 -4.59 -11.26
N VAL A 55 0.53 -3.26 -11.13
CA VAL A 55 -0.70 -2.65 -10.59
C VAL A 55 -1.91 -2.96 -11.48
N HIS A 56 -1.77 -2.83 -12.80
CA HIS A 56 -2.83 -3.18 -13.75
C HIS A 56 -3.16 -4.67 -13.71
N ARG A 57 -2.18 -5.55 -13.47
CA ARG A 57 -2.43 -6.99 -13.25
C ARG A 57 -3.28 -7.21 -12.00
N ILE A 58 -3.00 -6.53 -10.88
CA ILE A 58 -3.83 -6.60 -9.67
C ILE A 58 -5.26 -6.12 -9.95
N LEU A 59 -5.41 -4.97 -10.63
CA LEU A 59 -6.72 -4.42 -10.97
C LEU A 59 -7.54 -5.40 -11.82
N ARG A 60 -6.91 -6.04 -12.81
CA ARG A 60 -7.53 -7.08 -13.64
C ARG A 60 -7.93 -8.31 -12.82
N LEU A 61 -7.03 -8.85 -12.00
CA LEU A 61 -7.29 -10.01 -11.15
C LEU A 61 -8.45 -9.77 -10.17
N LYS A 62 -8.62 -8.54 -9.69
CA LYS A 62 -9.69 -8.18 -8.75
C LYS A 62 -10.98 -7.68 -9.44
N GLY A 63 -11.01 -7.59 -10.77
CA GLY A 63 -12.10 -6.94 -11.50
C GLY A 63 -12.36 -5.50 -11.01
N ARG A 64 -11.33 -4.79 -10.56
CA ARG A 64 -11.46 -3.48 -9.92
C ARG A 64 -11.10 -2.36 -10.89
N PRO A 65 -11.95 -1.33 -11.03
CA PRO A 65 -11.63 -0.18 -11.87
C PRO A 65 -10.56 0.71 -11.21
N GLN A 66 -9.60 1.19 -12.01
CA GLN A 66 -8.47 2.02 -11.55
C GLN A 66 -8.91 3.30 -10.83
N HIS A 67 -10.00 3.93 -11.27
CA HIS A 67 -10.43 5.24 -10.76
C HIS A 67 -10.74 5.22 -9.25
N LYS A 68 -11.03 4.05 -8.66
CA LYS A 68 -11.30 3.89 -7.21
C LYS A 68 -10.05 4.01 -6.34
N GLY A 69 -8.87 4.08 -6.94
CA GLY A 69 -7.60 4.11 -6.20
C GLY A 69 -7.28 2.81 -5.45
N LEU A 70 -6.08 2.79 -4.88
CA LEU A 70 -5.45 1.68 -4.17
C LEU A 70 -4.91 2.13 -2.81
N ILE A 71 -4.64 1.16 -1.93
CA ILE A 71 -3.99 1.41 -0.64
C ILE A 71 -2.50 1.08 -0.77
N LEU A 72 -1.64 1.95 -0.25
CA LEU A 72 -0.23 1.60 -0.03
C LEU A 72 -0.04 1.17 1.42
N VAL A 73 0.68 0.09 1.66
CA VAL A 73 1.06 -0.26 3.04
C VAL A 73 2.52 -0.60 3.11
N ALA A 74 3.15 -0.10 4.16
CA ALA A 74 4.55 -0.38 4.44
C ALA A 74 4.71 -0.79 5.91
N ASP A 75 5.86 -1.38 6.20
CA ASP A 75 6.41 -1.58 7.54
C ASP A 75 6.77 -0.25 8.23
N GLU A 76 7.08 0.78 7.46
CA GLU A 76 7.47 2.10 7.94
C GLU A 76 7.01 3.23 7.01
N PHE A 77 6.75 4.42 7.57
CA PHE A 77 6.27 5.56 6.79
C PHE A 77 7.29 6.14 5.81
N SER A 78 8.59 6.01 6.11
CA SER A 78 9.66 6.50 5.23
C SER A 78 9.55 5.94 3.81
N ARG A 79 9.05 4.70 3.65
CA ARG A 79 8.79 4.08 2.33
C ARG A 79 7.61 4.66 1.57
N LEU A 80 6.67 5.29 2.29
CA LEU A 80 5.46 5.89 1.75
C LEU A 80 5.64 7.37 1.43
N SER A 81 6.62 8.03 2.06
CA SER A 81 6.91 9.47 1.95
C SER A 81 6.81 10.01 0.52
N ARG A 82 7.37 9.31 -0.47
CA ARG A 82 7.35 9.74 -1.87
C ARG A 82 5.97 9.83 -2.52
N PHE A 83 4.97 9.15 -1.97
CA PHE A 83 3.60 9.11 -2.49
C PHE A 83 2.68 10.10 -1.79
N VAL A 84 3.12 10.65 -0.67
CA VAL A 84 2.34 11.53 0.22
C VAL A 84 2.86 12.95 0.05
N ALA A 85 1.97 13.94 -0.02
CA ALA A 85 2.40 15.34 -0.02
C ALA A 85 3.02 15.69 1.33
N LYS A 86 3.70 16.84 1.42
CA LYS A 86 4.21 17.32 2.71
C LYS A 86 3.04 17.49 3.69
N LEU A 87 3.11 16.80 4.81
CA LEU A 87 2.20 16.95 5.94
C LEU A 87 2.82 17.94 6.93
N ASP A 88 1.98 18.64 7.69
CA ASP A 88 2.47 19.40 8.85
C ASP A 88 2.81 18.46 10.01
N ASP A 89 3.54 18.99 11.01
CA ASP A 89 4.04 18.21 12.13
C ASP A 89 2.90 17.62 12.99
N GLN A 90 1.78 18.34 13.10
CA GLN A 90 0.61 17.89 13.87
C GLN A 90 -0.09 16.71 13.18
N GLN A 91 -0.26 16.77 11.87
CA GLN A 91 -0.79 15.68 11.03
C GLN A 91 0.11 14.45 11.14
N LEU A 92 1.43 14.64 11.04
CA LEU A 92 2.39 13.55 11.12
C LEU A 92 2.37 12.90 12.51
N ALA A 93 2.37 13.69 13.60
CA ALA A 93 2.31 13.20 14.97
C ALA A 93 1.02 12.40 15.24
N THR A 94 -0.13 12.92 14.79
CA THR A 94 -1.43 12.24 14.90
C THR A 94 -1.42 10.89 14.19
N MET A 95 -0.87 10.86 12.98
CA MET A 95 -0.76 9.63 12.19
C MET A 95 0.20 8.63 12.83
N GLN A 96 1.35 9.07 13.34
CA GLN A 96 2.35 8.25 14.02
C GLN A 96 1.81 7.61 15.31
N ALA A 97 1.03 8.35 16.09
CA ALA A 97 0.39 7.84 17.31
C ALA A 97 -0.49 6.59 17.02
N SER A 98 -1.02 6.46 15.80
CA SER A 98 -1.85 5.31 15.40
C SER A 98 -1.06 4.03 15.09
N TRP A 99 0.24 4.10 14.82
CA TRP A 99 1.04 2.97 14.31
C TRP A 99 1.55 2.00 15.37
N GLY A 100 1.34 2.31 16.66
CA GLY A 100 1.71 1.45 17.79
C GLY A 100 0.64 0.41 18.19
N ASN A 101 -0.63 0.61 17.79
CA ASN A 101 -1.72 -0.27 18.22
C ASN A 101 -2.01 -1.38 17.20
N LYS A 102 -1.37 -2.53 17.37
CA LYS A 102 -1.54 -3.70 16.49
C LYS A 102 -2.96 -4.26 16.40
N ASN A 103 -3.78 -4.00 17.42
CA ASN A 103 -5.16 -4.48 17.48
C ASN A 103 -6.14 -3.57 16.73
N LYS A 104 -5.68 -2.41 16.24
CA LYS A 104 -6.49 -1.44 15.51
C LYS A 104 -5.72 -0.92 14.29
N PRO A 105 -5.74 -1.64 13.14
CA PRO A 105 -5.07 -1.17 11.93
C PRO A 105 -5.75 0.09 11.38
N HIS A 106 -5.00 1.18 11.27
CA HIS A 106 -5.50 2.46 10.73
C HIS A 106 -5.10 2.64 9.27
N THR A 107 -6.06 2.98 8.42
CA THR A 107 -5.78 3.45 7.06
C THR A 107 -6.07 4.94 7.00
N TRP A 108 -5.06 5.73 6.66
CA TRP A 108 -5.13 7.18 6.55
C TRP A 108 -5.36 7.59 5.12
N ILE A 109 -6.26 8.55 4.90
CA ILE A 109 -6.42 9.21 3.60
C ILE A 109 -5.73 10.56 3.71
N VAL A 110 -4.66 10.74 2.95
CA VAL A 110 -3.79 11.93 3.00
C VAL A 110 -3.64 12.54 1.60
N PRO A 111 -3.27 13.82 1.48
CA PRO A 111 -2.96 14.40 0.19
C PRO A 111 -1.86 13.61 -0.53
N ALA A 112 -2.07 13.30 -1.80
CA ALA A 112 -1.08 12.60 -2.60
C ALA A 112 -0.01 13.57 -3.08
N SER A 113 1.25 13.13 -3.13
CA SER A 113 2.32 13.88 -3.77
C SER A 113 2.02 14.09 -5.26
N SER A 114 2.52 15.18 -5.85
CA SER A 114 2.48 15.40 -7.30
C SER A 114 3.15 14.26 -8.08
N ASN A 115 4.15 13.61 -7.48
CA ASN A 115 4.86 12.46 -8.05
C ASN A 115 4.13 11.13 -7.86
N CYS A 116 2.98 11.11 -7.18
CA CYS A 116 2.25 9.90 -6.91
C CYS A 116 1.50 9.42 -8.18
N PRO A 117 1.79 8.20 -8.67
CA PRO A 117 1.20 7.73 -9.92
C PRO A 117 -0.33 7.64 -9.92
N LYS A 118 -0.95 8.05 -11.03
CA LYS A 118 -2.41 8.00 -11.22
C LYS A 118 -3.00 6.59 -11.24
N TRP A 119 -2.18 5.56 -11.48
CA TRP A 119 -2.64 4.17 -11.34
C TRP A 119 -2.79 3.73 -9.87
N ILE A 120 -2.26 4.52 -8.92
CA ILE A 120 -2.44 4.31 -7.48
C ILE A 120 -3.57 5.21 -6.95
N THR A 121 -3.55 6.51 -7.26
CA THR A 121 -4.53 7.48 -6.75
C THR A 121 -5.88 7.43 -7.46
N GLY A 122 -5.92 6.86 -8.68
CA GLY A 122 -7.14 6.85 -9.49
C GLY A 122 -7.54 8.27 -9.88
N LYS A 123 -8.81 8.63 -9.64
CA LYS A 123 -9.32 10.00 -9.90
C LYS A 123 -9.07 10.98 -8.76
N HIS A 124 -8.49 10.52 -7.64
CA HIS A 124 -8.42 11.30 -6.41
C HIS A 124 -7.15 12.16 -6.32
N LYS A 125 -7.24 13.27 -5.59
CA LYS A 125 -6.08 14.09 -5.16
C LYS A 125 -5.44 13.55 -3.87
N THR A 126 -6.04 12.53 -3.27
CA THR A 126 -5.61 11.90 -2.03
C THR A 126 -5.18 10.45 -2.28
N ILE A 127 -4.47 9.88 -1.31
CA ILE A 127 -4.02 8.50 -1.30
C ILE A 127 -4.34 7.84 0.04
N ALA A 128 -4.74 6.57 0.00
CA ALA A 128 -4.90 5.75 1.18
C ALA A 128 -3.58 5.07 1.53
N ILE A 129 -3.11 5.26 2.76
CA ILE A 129 -1.88 4.66 3.28
C ILE A 129 -2.14 3.93 4.60
N ARG A 130 -1.38 2.88 4.89
CA ARG A 130 -1.35 2.21 6.20
C ARG A 130 0.10 1.88 6.54
N VAL A 131 0.46 1.96 7.80
CA VAL A 131 1.72 1.40 8.30
C VAL A 131 1.37 0.19 9.15
N SER A 132 1.99 -0.96 8.87
CA SER A 132 1.69 -2.25 9.49
C SER A 132 2.96 -2.83 10.09
N SER A 133 2.97 -3.09 11.40
CA SER A 133 4.16 -3.49 12.17
C SER A 133 4.33 -5.00 12.37
#